data_AF-A0A8J5SPK2-F1
#
_entry.id   AF-A0A8J5SPK2-F1
#
_cell.length_a   1.000
_cell.length_b   1.000
_cell.length_c   1.000
_cell.angle_alpha   90.00
_cell.angle_beta   90.00
_cell.angle_gamma   90.00
#
_symmetry.space_group_name_H-M   'P 1'
#
loop_
_entity.id
_entity.type
_entity.pdbx_description
1 polymer ?
#
loop_
_entity_poly.entity_id
_entity_poly.type
_entity_poly.pdbx_seq_one_letter_code
_entity_poly.pdbx_strand_id
1 'polypeptide(L)'
;MNGEGSIIACELNKERARTLQYTIRKSGANNIETINGDFLDVNNNDPSYAEVRAILLDPSCSGSGISTERLDHLLPSHSTGDQDDAGTSSRIRKLSAFQKKALSHALSFPSVERVVYSTCSIHQAENEDVVSSVLPMASSLGFELATPFPQWHRRGLPVFEGSEHLLRTDPEDDLEGFFIALFVRKSAVDAAKPGDGASAAGKQARRRRSGIMPFSSLRLSRMMLCSAGPLWRR
;
A
#
# COMPACT_ATOMS: atom_id res chain seq x y z
N MET A 1 -13.17 -5.81 9.42
CA MET A 1 -12.62 -6.74 10.44
C MET A 1 -13.67 -7.20 11.45
N ASN A 2 -14.97 -6.85 11.34
CA ASN A 2 -16.06 -7.31 12.23
C ASN A 2 -15.78 -7.16 13.74
N GLY A 3 -15.02 -6.13 14.14
CA GLY A 3 -14.60 -5.90 15.53
C GLY A 3 -13.45 -6.79 16.02
N GLU A 4 -12.96 -7.71 15.20
CA GLU A 4 -11.80 -8.56 15.52
C GLU A 4 -10.49 -7.90 15.08
N GLY A 5 -9.37 -8.37 15.63
CA GLY A 5 -8.05 -7.79 15.34
C GLY A 5 -7.85 -6.41 15.98
N SER A 6 -6.74 -5.78 15.66
CA SER A 6 -6.45 -4.40 16.10
C SER A 6 -5.86 -3.58 14.96
N ILE A 7 -6.14 -2.28 14.96
CA ILE A 7 -5.62 -1.33 13.98
C ILE A 7 -4.79 -0.28 14.72
N ILE A 8 -3.63 0.05 14.19
CA ILE A 8 -2.83 1.21 14.61
C ILE A 8 -2.94 2.24 13.50
N ALA A 9 -3.55 3.39 13.76
CA ALA A 9 -3.68 4.47 12.80
C ALA A 9 -2.69 5.59 13.13
N CYS A 10 -1.70 5.80 12.27
CA CYS A 10 -0.68 6.83 12.39
C CYS A 10 -1.03 8.04 11.51
N GLU A 11 -1.13 9.22 12.11
CA GLU A 11 -1.39 10.48 11.41
C GLU A 11 -0.48 11.58 11.94
N LEU A 12 0.30 12.19 11.06
CA LEU A 12 1.25 13.24 11.43
C LEU A 12 0.56 14.54 11.84
N ASN A 13 -0.47 14.96 11.10
CA ASN A 13 -1.12 16.24 11.34
C ASN A 13 -2.09 16.16 12.53
N LYS A 14 -1.87 16.99 13.54
CA LYS A 14 -2.66 17.00 14.78
C LYS A 14 -4.16 17.25 14.57
N GLU A 15 -4.55 18.08 13.60
CA GLU A 15 -5.96 18.37 13.30
C GLU A 15 -6.62 17.21 12.56
N ARG A 16 -5.91 16.61 11.60
CA ARG A 16 -6.36 15.38 10.92
C ARG A 16 -6.46 14.23 11.92
N ALA A 17 -5.54 14.11 12.87
CA ALA A 17 -5.59 13.11 13.93
C ALA A 17 -6.82 13.27 14.83
N ARG A 18 -7.19 14.51 15.19
CA ARG A 18 -8.45 14.78 15.93
C ARG A 18 -9.68 14.39 15.12
N THR A 19 -9.68 14.70 13.82
CA THR A 19 -10.77 14.33 12.91
C THR A 19 -10.89 12.81 12.78
N LEU A 20 -9.76 12.11 12.62
CA LEU A 20 -9.68 10.66 12.61
C LEU A 20 -10.26 10.05 13.90
N GLN A 21 -9.83 10.54 15.06
CA GLN A 21 -10.36 10.09 16.36
C GLN A 21 -11.88 10.32 16.48
N TYR A 22 -12.38 11.46 16.00
CA TYR A 22 -13.82 11.73 15.96
C TYR A 22 -14.56 10.73 15.05
N THR A 23 -14.04 10.47 13.85
CA THR A 23 -14.63 9.51 12.90
C THR A 23 -14.65 8.09 13.47
N ILE A 24 -13.56 7.66 14.12
CA ILE A 24 -13.48 6.34 14.79
C ILE A 24 -14.56 6.21 15.88
N ARG A 25 -14.73 7.25 16.71
CA ARG A 25 -15.77 7.24 17.76
C ARG A 25 -17.17 7.17 17.16
N LYS A 26 -17.42 7.93 16.08
CA LYS A 26 -18.72 7.96 15.41
C LYS A 26 -19.05 6.65 14.70
N SER A 27 -18.05 5.91 14.20
CA SER A 27 -18.26 4.60 13.57
C SER A 27 -18.51 3.47 14.56
N GLY A 28 -18.25 3.69 15.86
CA GLY A 28 -18.36 2.67 16.91
C GLY A 28 -17.19 1.66 16.90
N ALA A 29 -16.13 1.92 16.14
CA ALA A 29 -14.95 1.07 16.13
C ALA A 29 -14.17 1.20 17.44
N ASN A 30 -14.00 0.09 18.15
CA ASN A 30 -13.34 0.02 19.46
C ASN A 30 -11.94 -0.61 19.42
N ASN A 31 -11.52 -1.11 18.25
CA ASN A 31 -10.27 -1.84 18.06
C ASN A 31 -9.19 -1.03 17.32
N ILE A 32 -9.26 0.30 17.38
CA ILE A 32 -8.35 1.22 16.68
C ILE A 32 -7.60 2.10 17.70
N GLU A 33 -6.28 1.98 17.70
CA GLU A 33 -5.36 2.85 18.42
C GLU A 33 -4.86 3.95 17.48
N THR A 34 -4.93 5.22 17.91
CA THR A 34 -4.44 6.35 17.10
C THR A 34 -3.13 6.89 17.64
N ILE A 35 -2.12 7.01 16.77
CA ILE A 35 -0.82 7.62 17.06
C ILE A 35 -0.74 8.93 16.27
N ASN A 36 -0.57 10.05 16.97
CA ASN A 36 -0.22 11.31 16.31
C ASN A 36 1.30 11.46 16.25
N GLY A 37 1.91 11.16 15.11
CA GLY A 37 3.35 11.14 14.92
C GLY A 37 3.77 10.90 13.47
N ASP A 38 5.05 11.04 13.17
CA ASP A 38 5.60 10.68 11.86
C ASP A 38 5.74 9.17 11.76
N PHE A 39 5.22 8.58 10.69
CA PHE A 39 5.39 7.16 10.42
C PHE A 39 6.86 6.77 10.25
N LEU A 40 7.69 7.66 9.70
CA LEU A 40 9.12 7.40 9.52
C LEU A 40 9.90 7.35 10.85
N ASP A 41 9.34 7.89 11.93
CA ASP A 41 9.93 7.85 13.28
C ASP A 41 9.54 6.57 14.04
N VAL A 42 8.62 5.77 13.51
CA VAL A 42 8.19 4.52 14.12
C VAL A 42 9.32 3.50 14.00
N ASN A 43 9.83 3.01 15.13
CA ASN A 43 10.82 1.94 15.12
C ASN A 43 10.17 0.62 14.69
N ASN A 44 10.51 0.14 13.50
CA ASN A 44 10.02 -1.12 12.93
C ASN A 44 10.39 -2.37 13.76
N ASN A 45 11.36 -2.27 14.67
CA ASN A 45 11.75 -3.35 15.60
C ASN A 45 11.16 -3.19 17.01
N ASP A 46 10.33 -2.18 17.26
CA ASP A 46 9.67 -2.03 18.56
C ASP A 46 8.74 -3.24 18.81
N PRO A 47 8.82 -3.89 19.99
CA PRO A 47 7.94 -5.00 20.35
C PRO A 47 6.45 -4.68 20.21
N SER A 48 6.07 -3.40 20.36
CA SER A 48 4.70 -2.91 20.18
C SER A 48 4.15 -3.12 18.77
N TYR A 49 5.02 -3.29 17.76
CA TYR A 49 4.64 -3.55 16.36
C TYR A 49 4.98 -4.96 15.89
N ALA A 50 5.50 -5.83 16.76
CA ALA A 50 5.94 -7.18 16.39
C ALA A 50 4.82 -8.07 15.83
N GLU A 51 3.56 -7.76 16.13
CA GLU A 51 2.39 -8.49 15.62
C GLU A 51 1.71 -7.85 14.40
N VAL A 52 2.26 -6.74 13.88
CA VAL A 52 1.72 -6.10 12.67
C VAL A 52 2.00 -7.00 11.47
N ARG A 53 0.92 -7.47 10.82
CA ARG A 53 0.99 -8.40 9.68
C ARG A 53 0.68 -7.72 8.35
N ALA A 54 -0.02 -6.60 8.38
CA ALA A 54 -0.36 -5.84 7.19
C ALA A 54 -0.19 -4.34 7.43
N ILE A 55 0.22 -3.63 6.39
CA ILE A 55 0.28 -2.16 6.37
C ILE A 55 -0.52 -1.66 5.18
N LEU A 56 -1.39 -0.67 5.41
CA LEU A 56 -1.97 0.16 4.37
C LEU A 56 -1.31 1.53 4.44
N LEU A 57 -0.52 1.83 3.42
CA LEU A 57 0.25 3.05 3.28
C LEU A 57 -0.41 3.93 2.22
N ASP A 58 -1.04 5.00 2.68
CA ASP A 58 -1.70 6.01 1.84
C ASP A 58 -1.07 7.39 2.15
N PRO A 59 0.14 7.65 1.63
CA PRO A 59 0.87 8.88 1.91
C PRO A 59 0.28 10.05 1.13
N SER A 60 0.61 11.27 1.53
CA SER A 60 0.25 12.44 0.74
C SER A 60 0.76 12.34 -0.69
N CYS A 61 -0.18 12.55 -1.61
CA CYS A 61 -0.01 12.57 -3.05
C CYS A 61 -0.17 14.02 -3.58
N SER A 62 0.06 14.25 -4.86
CA SER A 62 -0.23 15.55 -5.49
C SER A 62 -1.69 15.98 -5.35
N GLY A 63 -2.63 15.03 -5.39
CA GLY A 63 -4.07 15.24 -5.44
C GLY A 63 -4.66 15.14 -6.84
N SER A 64 -3.80 14.98 -7.85
CA SER A 64 -4.11 15.13 -9.29
C SER A 64 -5.19 14.20 -9.85
N GLY A 65 -5.54 13.13 -9.13
CA GLY A 65 -6.63 12.23 -9.49
C GLY A 65 -8.02 12.70 -9.09
N ILE A 66 -8.13 13.69 -8.20
CA ILE A 66 -9.43 14.16 -7.67
C ILE A 66 -10.00 15.25 -8.60
N SER A 67 -11.27 15.08 -8.98
CA SER A 67 -11.95 15.91 -9.99
C SER A 67 -11.96 17.42 -9.69
N THR A 68 -11.89 17.82 -8.41
CA THR A 68 -11.86 19.23 -8.01
C THR A 68 -10.56 19.94 -8.41
N GLU A 69 -9.40 19.27 -8.33
CA GLU A 69 -8.13 19.87 -8.79
C GLU A 69 -8.08 19.95 -10.33
N ARG A 70 -8.74 19.00 -11.01
CA ARG A 70 -8.88 19.01 -12.47
C ARG A 70 -9.71 20.20 -12.98
N LEU A 71 -10.69 20.65 -12.20
CA LEU A 71 -11.56 21.78 -12.56
C LEU A 71 -10.86 23.13 -12.39
N ASP A 72 -9.99 23.28 -11.39
CA ASP A 72 -9.19 24.49 -11.21
C ASP A 72 -8.27 24.73 -12.43
N HIS A 73 -7.71 23.67 -13.02
CA HIS A 73 -6.94 23.76 -14.27
C HIS A 73 -7.75 24.15 -15.51
N LEU A 74 -9.09 24.08 -15.46
CA LEU A 74 -9.98 24.46 -16.56
C LEU A 74 -10.52 25.90 -16.43
N LEU A 75 -10.20 26.60 -15.34
CA LEU A 75 -10.56 28.00 -15.19
C LEU A 75 -9.63 28.89 -16.05
N PRO A 76 -10.17 29.74 -16.95
CA PRO A 76 -9.40 30.65 -17.81
C PRO A 76 -8.55 31.69 -17.05
N SER A 77 -8.65 31.73 -15.72
CA SER A 77 -7.83 32.56 -14.84
C SER A 77 -6.41 32.01 -14.66
N HIS A 78 -6.15 30.77 -15.07
CA HIS A 78 -4.79 30.22 -15.21
C HIS A 78 -4.25 30.51 -16.62
N SER A 79 -4.10 31.80 -16.94
CA SER A 79 -3.41 32.24 -18.15
C SER A 79 -1.91 32.00 -18.01
N THR A 80 -1.40 31.00 -18.75
CA THR A 80 -0.09 30.94 -19.42
C THR A 80 1.11 31.59 -18.72
N GLY A 81 2.00 30.75 -18.19
CA GLY A 81 3.41 31.09 -18.00
C GLY A 81 4.19 29.88 -17.53
N ASP A 82 5.29 29.56 -18.21
CA ASP A 82 6.26 28.46 -17.98
C ASP A 82 6.89 28.41 -16.56
N GLN A 83 6.29 29.05 -15.54
CA GLN A 83 6.74 29.08 -14.15
C GLN A 83 6.01 28.06 -13.24
N ASP A 84 4.80 27.60 -13.61
CA ASP A 84 4.03 26.65 -12.78
C ASP A 84 4.44 25.18 -12.97
N ASP A 85 5.08 24.83 -14.09
CA ASP A 85 5.59 23.47 -14.33
C ASP A 85 6.78 23.12 -13.43
N ALA A 86 7.69 24.08 -13.20
CA ALA A 86 8.84 23.86 -12.34
C ALA A 86 8.44 23.69 -10.87
N GLY A 87 7.48 24.48 -10.40
CA GLY A 87 6.92 24.39 -9.04
C GLY A 87 6.16 23.09 -8.81
N THR A 88 5.29 22.72 -9.75
CA THR A 88 4.52 21.47 -9.74
C THR A 88 5.44 20.25 -9.81
N SER A 89 6.41 20.26 -10.74
CA SER A 89 7.42 19.20 -10.85
C SER A 89 8.27 19.08 -9.58
N SER A 90 8.65 20.20 -8.95
CA SER A 90 9.39 20.20 -7.68
C SER A 90 8.59 19.61 -6.53
N ARG A 91 7.29 19.94 -6.43
CA ARG A 91 6.38 19.36 -5.44
C ARG A 91 6.22 17.85 -5.64
N ILE A 92 5.96 17.40 -6.87
CA ILE A 92 5.84 15.97 -7.22
C ILE A 92 7.14 15.21 -6.87
N ARG A 93 8.31 15.79 -7.14
CA ARG A 93 9.60 15.17 -6.78
C ARG A 93 9.78 15.03 -5.27
N LYS A 94 9.38 16.03 -4.48
CA LYS A 94 9.46 15.97 -3.01
C LYS A 94 8.50 14.93 -2.44
N LEU A 95 7.27 14.90 -2.95
CA LEU A 95 6.25 13.92 -2.55
C LEU A 95 6.68 12.51 -2.90
N SER A 96 7.11 12.25 -4.13
CA SER A 96 7.63 10.93 -4.55
C SER A 96 8.85 10.50 -3.74
N ALA A 97 9.78 11.41 -3.43
CA ALA A 97 10.90 11.08 -2.55
C ALA A 97 10.46 10.69 -1.13
N PHE A 98 9.44 11.36 -0.58
CA PHE A 98 8.84 10.99 0.69
C PHE A 98 8.12 9.63 0.62
N GLN A 99 7.31 9.42 -0.42
CA GLN A 99 6.58 8.18 -0.66
C GLN A 99 7.52 6.97 -0.76
N LYS A 100 8.66 7.12 -1.45
CA LYS A 100 9.72 6.09 -1.52
C LYS A 100 10.27 5.72 -0.15
N LYS A 101 10.53 6.71 0.71
CA LYS A 101 11.01 6.49 2.09
C LYS A 101 9.95 5.76 2.91
N ALA A 102 8.70 6.22 2.85
CA ALA A 102 7.59 5.63 3.60
C ALA A 102 7.32 4.18 3.17
N LEU A 103 7.34 3.90 1.86
CA LEU A 103 7.12 2.55 1.34
C LEU A 103 8.28 1.61 1.71
N SER A 104 9.52 2.07 1.58
CA SER A 104 10.70 1.32 2.04
C SER A 104 10.61 1.01 3.54
N HIS A 105 10.18 1.99 4.35
CA HIS A 105 10.01 1.82 5.78
C HIS A 105 8.91 0.79 6.11
N ALA A 106 7.74 0.86 5.45
CA ALA A 106 6.67 -0.11 5.63
C ALA A 106 7.10 -1.56 5.30
N LEU A 107 7.86 -1.74 4.22
CA LEU A 107 8.38 -3.05 3.81
C LEU A 107 9.41 -3.62 4.81
N SER A 108 10.08 -2.75 5.57
CA SER A 108 11.11 -3.14 6.54
C SER A 108 10.57 -3.73 7.85
N PHE A 109 9.26 -3.74 8.08
CA PHE A 109 8.67 -4.33 9.28
C PHE A 109 8.82 -5.87 9.25
N PRO A 110 9.40 -6.49 10.30
CA PRO A 110 9.85 -7.89 10.24
C PRO A 110 8.70 -8.89 10.09
N SER A 111 7.57 -8.63 10.77
CA SER A 111 6.41 -9.52 10.77
C SER A 111 5.39 -9.22 9.68
N VAL A 112 5.58 -8.15 8.90
CA VAL A 112 4.64 -7.72 7.86
C VAL A 112 4.70 -8.67 6.68
N GLU A 113 3.52 -9.13 6.27
CA GLU A 113 3.30 -10.07 5.17
C GLU A 113 2.65 -9.38 3.97
N ARG A 114 1.93 -8.27 4.18
CA ARG A 114 1.26 -7.52 3.11
C ARG A 114 1.44 -6.03 3.29
N VAL A 115 1.83 -5.33 2.23
CA VAL A 115 1.87 -3.87 2.18
C VAL A 115 1.04 -3.41 0.99
N VAL A 116 -0.01 -2.64 1.26
CA VAL A 116 -0.75 -1.92 0.23
C VAL A 116 -0.19 -0.51 0.17
N TYR A 117 0.28 -0.10 -1.00
CA TYR A 117 0.63 1.27 -1.30
C TYR A 117 -0.45 1.85 -2.22
N SER A 118 -1.00 3.00 -1.86
CA SER A 118 -2.00 3.69 -2.67
C SER A 118 -1.71 5.18 -2.81
N THR A 119 -2.18 5.78 -3.90
CA THR A 119 -2.21 7.23 -4.06
C THR A 119 -3.47 7.66 -4.82
N CYS A 120 -3.83 8.92 -4.60
CA CYS A 120 -4.81 9.70 -5.34
C CYS A 120 -4.21 10.46 -6.53
N SER A 121 -3.14 9.94 -7.16
CA SER A 121 -2.38 10.64 -8.20
C SER A 121 -2.44 9.91 -9.54
N ILE A 122 -2.48 10.69 -10.63
CA ILE A 122 -2.31 10.16 -11.99
C ILE A 122 -0.83 10.12 -12.43
N HIS A 123 0.05 10.79 -11.71
CA HIS A 123 1.46 10.95 -12.11
C HIS A 123 2.27 9.68 -11.86
N GLN A 124 2.94 9.20 -12.90
CA GLN A 124 3.87 8.06 -12.83
C GLN A 124 4.96 8.23 -11.75
N ALA A 125 5.45 9.47 -11.59
CA ALA A 125 6.49 9.81 -10.62
C ALA A 125 6.11 9.48 -9.16
N GLU A 126 4.82 9.53 -8.84
CA GLU A 126 4.26 9.18 -7.53
C GLU A 126 3.76 7.74 -7.48
N ASN A 127 3.77 7.01 -8.59
CA ASN A 127 3.13 5.70 -8.70
C ASN A 127 4.18 4.65 -9.08
N GLU A 128 4.29 4.34 -10.37
CA GLU A 128 5.19 3.31 -10.89
C GLU A 128 6.65 3.60 -10.55
N ASP A 129 7.09 4.86 -10.57
CA ASP A 129 8.48 5.21 -10.28
C ASP A 129 8.81 5.01 -8.78
N VAL A 130 7.83 5.18 -7.90
CA VAL A 130 7.97 4.88 -6.47
C VAL A 130 8.11 3.37 -6.29
N VAL A 131 7.18 2.60 -6.85
CA VAL A 131 7.17 1.14 -6.79
C VAL A 131 8.45 0.56 -7.37
N SER A 132 8.79 0.93 -8.60
CA SER A 132 9.99 0.48 -9.32
C SER A 132 11.26 0.69 -8.49
N SER A 133 11.38 1.87 -7.86
CA SER A 133 12.56 2.20 -7.05
C SER A 133 12.74 1.35 -5.79
N VAL A 134 11.65 0.81 -5.22
CA VAL A 134 11.70 -0.01 -4.00
C VAL A 134 11.73 -1.52 -4.28
N LEU A 135 11.39 -1.96 -5.50
CA LEU A 135 11.30 -3.38 -5.85
C LEU A 135 12.57 -4.20 -5.56
N PRO A 136 13.80 -3.70 -5.82
CA PRO A 136 15.00 -4.45 -5.48
C PRO A 136 15.12 -4.73 -3.97
N MET A 137 14.79 -3.73 -3.15
CA MET A 137 14.75 -3.89 -1.69
C MET A 137 13.60 -4.81 -1.27
N ALA A 138 12.41 -4.63 -1.84
CA ALA A 138 11.25 -5.47 -1.53
C ALA A 138 11.57 -6.95 -1.79
N SER A 139 12.17 -7.24 -2.94
CA SER A 139 12.60 -8.59 -3.34
C SER A 139 13.62 -9.19 -2.36
N SER A 140 14.61 -8.42 -1.89
CA SER A 140 15.60 -8.91 -0.92
C SER A 140 14.99 -9.19 0.45
N LEU A 141 13.87 -8.52 0.78
CA LEU A 141 13.05 -8.80 1.96
C LEU A 141 12.02 -9.92 1.73
N GLY A 142 12.00 -10.52 0.54
CA GLY A 142 11.11 -11.63 0.18
C GLY A 142 9.71 -11.20 -0.24
N PHE A 143 9.50 -9.92 -0.56
CA PHE A 143 8.23 -9.43 -1.13
C PHE A 143 8.21 -9.55 -2.65
N GLU A 144 7.02 -9.75 -3.21
CA GLU A 144 6.70 -9.63 -4.63
C GLU A 144 5.42 -8.83 -4.84
N LEU A 145 5.20 -8.34 -6.06
CA LEU A 145 3.94 -7.71 -6.42
C LEU A 145 2.88 -8.78 -6.65
N ALA A 146 1.75 -8.66 -5.97
CA ALA A 146 0.55 -9.42 -6.26
C ALA A 146 -0.40 -8.59 -7.13
N THR A 147 -1.33 -9.26 -7.80
CA THR A 147 -2.39 -8.62 -8.59
C THR A 147 -3.64 -8.41 -7.74
N PRO A 148 -3.89 -7.20 -7.20
CA PRO A 148 -5.16 -6.89 -6.57
C PRO A 148 -6.24 -6.80 -7.65
N PHE A 149 -7.45 -7.27 -7.32
CA PHE A 149 -8.61 -7.26 -8.21
C PHE A 149 -8.29 -7.74 -9.64
N PRO A 150 -7.97 -9.03 -9.85
CA PRO A 150 -7.49 -9.53 -11.14
C PRO A 150 -8.43 -9.31 -12.34
N GLN A 151 -9.71 -9.05 -12.08
CA GLN A 151 -10.72 -8.75 -13.10
C GLN A 151 -10.74 -7.26 -13.50
N TRP A 152 -10.02 -6.40 -12.78
CA TRP A 152 -9.91 -4.98 -13.11
C TRP A 152 -9.00 -4.80 -14.34
N HIS A 153 -9.51 -4.14 -15.37
CA HIS A 153 -8.85 -4.08 -16.67
C HIS A 153 -7.67 -3.11 -16.71
N ARG A 154 -7.73 -1.99 -15.98
CA ARG A 154 -6.73 -0.92 -16.06
C ARG A 154 -5.58 -1.17 -15.09
N ARG A 155 -4.40 -1.45 -15.64
CA ARG A 155 -3.18 -1.76 -14.87
C ARG A 155 -2.21 -0.59 -14.81
N GLY A 156 -1.06 -0.78 -14.18
CA GLY A 156 0.02 0.22 -14.18
C GLY A 156 0.56 0.49 -15.58
N LEU A 157 1.18 1.66 -15.74
CA LEU A 157 1.88 2.00 -16.98
C LEU A 157 3.04 1.01 -17.20
N PRO A 158 3.29 0.54 -18.44
CA PRO A 158 4.29 -0.51 -18.72
C PRO A 158 5.71 0.05 -18.71
N VAL A 159 6.17 0.52 -17.55
CA VAL A 159 7.49 1.18 -17.38
C VAL A 159 8.53 0.30 -16.71
N PHE A 160 8.13 -0.86 -16.17
CA PHE A 160 9.01 -1.92 -15.67
C PHE A 160 8.30 -3.30 -15.70
N GLU A 161 9.07 -4.39 -15.58
CA GLU A 161 8.54 -5.77 -15.52
C GLU A 161 7.71 -5.99 -14.24
N GLY A 162 6.44 -6.39 -14.37
CA GLY A 162 5.51 -6.50 -13.24
C GLY A 162 4.59 -5.29 -13.07
N SER A 163 4.65 -4.28 -13.96
CA SER A 163 3.70 -3.16 -13.97
C SER A 163 2.25 -3.61 -14.17
N GLU A 164 2.05 -4.75 -14.83
CA GLU A 164 0.78 -5.43 -15.00
C GLU A 164 0.21 -5.98 -13.68
N HIS A 165 0.97 -5.96 -12.57
CA HIS A 165 0.47 -6.27 -11.23
C HIS A 165 -0.06 -5.05 -10.49
N LEU A 166 0.14 -3.84 -11.01
CA LEU A 166 -0.36 -2.60 -10.43
C LEU A 166 -1.77 -2.30 -10.90
N LEU A 167 -2.53 -1.50 -10.16
CA LEU A 167 -3.88 -1.09 -10.53
C LEU A 167 -3.94 0.43 -10.66
N ARG A 168 -4.61 0.91 -11.71
CA ARG A 168 -4.98 2.32 -11.90
C ARG A 168 -6.49 2.44 -12.08
N THR A 169 -7.05 3.54 -11.61
CA THR A 169 -8.38 4.02 -12.01
C THR A 169 -8.21 5.41 -12.61
N ASP A 170 -9.09 5.79 -13.53
CA ASP A 170 -9.14 7.15 -14.05
C ASP A 170 -10.57 7.54 -14.48
N PRO A 171 -10.80 8.80 -14.87
CA PRO A 171 -12.13 9.26 -15.27
C PRO A 171 -12.72 8.59 -16.51
N GLU A 172 -11.93 7.87 -17.32
CA GLU A 172 -12.50 7.09 -18.43
C GLU A 172 -13.31 5.89 -17.92
N ASP A 173 -13.04 5.48 -16.68
CA ASP A 173 -13.75 4.40 -15.99
C ASP A 173 -14.90 4.94 -15.10
N ASP A 174 -15.28 6.21 -15.27
CA ASP A 174 -16.22 6.95 -14.39
C ASP A 174 -15.76 7.00 -12.91
N LEU A 175 -14.45 6.94 -12.67
CA LEU A 175 -13.83 6.96 -11.34
C LEU A 175 -12.83 8.10 -11.17
N GLU A 176 -12.49 8.42 -9.92
CA GLU A 176 -11.36 9.30 -9.62
C GLU A 176 -10.04 8.62 -9.98
N GLY A 177 -9.01 9.43 -10.25
CA GLY A 177 -7.66 8.94 -10.47
C GLY A 177 -7.08 8.32 -9.20
N PHE A 178 -6.82 7.01 -9.22
CA PHE A 178 -6.29 6.28 -8.07
C PHE A 178 -5.28 5.23 -8.54
N PHE A 179 -4.34 4.90 -7.65
CA PHE A 179 -3.30 3.91 -7.90
C PHE A 179 -3.16 2.97 -6.72
N ILE A 180 -2.95 1.67 -6.99
CA ILE A 180 -2.71 0.64 -5.97
C ILE A 180 -1.56 -0.28 -6.39
N ALA A 181 -0.63 -0.52 -5.47
CA ALA A 181 0.35 -1.59 -5.53
C ALA A 181 0.22 -2.48 -4.28
N LEU A 182 0.15 -3.80 -4.48
CA LEU A 182 0.09 -4.77 -3.39
C LEU A 182 1.37 -5.59 -3.35
N PHE A 183 2.15 -5.44 -2.29
CA PHE A 183 3.30 -6.28 -1.99
C PHE A 183 2.88 -7.41 -1.05
N VAL A 184 3.27 -8.64 -1.38
CA VAL A 184 3.04 -9.82 -0.54
C VAL A 184 4.37 -10.52 -0.25
N ARG A 185 4.61 -10.92 1.00
CA ARG A 185 5.80 -11.67 1.38
C ARG A 185 5.61 -13.14 0.98
N LYS A 186 6.58 -13.71 0.29
CA LYS A 186 6.61 -15.15 -0.04
C LYS A 186 6.58 -15.95 1.25
N SER A 187 5.59 -16.83 1.38
CA SER A 187 5.57 -17.83 2.44
C SER A 187 6.81 -18.72 2.27
N ALA A 188 7.51 -19.06 3.35
CA ALA A 188 8.61 -20.04 3.31
C ALA A 188 8.18 -21.41 2.73
N VAL A 189 6.88 -21.68 2.71
CA VAL A 189 6.26 -22.90 2.15
C VAL A 189 6.28 -22.91 0.61
N ASP A 190 6.27 -21.73 -0.04
CA ASP A 190 6.20 -21.61 -1.50
C ASP A 190 7.59 -21.61 -2.17
N ALA A 191 8.67 -21.44 -1.39
CA ALA A 191 10.05 -21.51 -1.87
C ALA A 191 10.56 -22.95 -2.11
N ALA A 192 9.77 -23.97 -1.72
CA ALA A 192 10.16 -25.38 -1.76
C ALA A 192 9.53 -26.16 -2.93
N LYS A 193 9.37 -25.55 -4.11
CA LYS A 193 9.16 -26.30 -5.35
C LYS A 193 10.39 -26.16 -6.27
N PRO A 194 11.35 -27.08 -6.19
CA PRO A 194 12.24 -27.33 -7.32
C PRO A 194 11.40 -27.83 -8.50
N GLY A 195 11.67 -27.31 -9.69
CA GLY A 195 11.08 -27.81 -10.92
C GLY A 195 11.60 -29.21 -11.23
N ASP A 196 10.73 -30.21 -11.15
CA ASP A 196 11.03 -31.54 -11.66
C ASP A 196 10.61 -31.63 -13.13
N GLY A 197 11.62 -31.63 -14.00
CA GLY A 197 11.54 -32.20 -15.33
C GLY A 197 11.74 -33.71 -15.29
N ALA A 198 10.96 -34.41 -16.13
CA ALA A 198 11.10 -35.79 -16.61
C ALA A 198 10.46 -36.95 -15.79
N SER A 199 9.24 -37.31 -16.23
CA SER A 199 8.73 -38.65 -16.61
C SER A 199 9.30 -39.92 -15.93
N ALA A 200 8.43 -40.69 -15.25
CA ALA A 200 8.01 -42.04 -15.66
C ALA A 200 7.13 -42.75 -14.60
N ALA A 201 6.01 -43.31 -15.09
CA ALA A 201 5.17 -44.42 -14.64
C ALA A 201 5.34 -45.06 -13.23
N GLY A 202 4.18 -45.24 -12.55
CA GLY A 202 3.83 -46.55 -11.99
C GLY A 202 3.24 -46.64 -10.58
N LYS A 203 1.94 -46.98 -10.55
CA LYS A 203 1.19 -47.79 -9.56
C LYS A 203 0.58 -47.13 -8.31
N GLN A 204 -0.75 -47.29 -8.25
CA GLN A 204 -1.64 -47.11 -7.11
C GLN A 204 -1.25 -47.96 -5.89
N ALA A 205 -1.39 -47.38 -4.70
CA ALA A 205 -1.73 -48.11 -3.49
C ALA A 205 -2.55 -47.24 -2.53
N ARG A 206 -3.49 -47.88 -1.86
CA ARG A 206 -4.67 -47.34 -1.16
C ARG A 206 -4.44 -47.37 0.36
N ARG A 207 -5.16 -46.48 1.09
CA ARG A 207 -5.52 -46.52 2.54
C ARG A 207 -4.41 -46.03 3.51
N ARG A 208 -4.62 -45.16 4.52
CA ARG A 208 -5.63 -45.13 5.61
C ARG A 208 -5.84 -43.71 6.19
N ARG A 209 -7.02 -43.51 6.81
CA ARG A 209 -7.40 -42.37 7.66
C ARG A 209 -6.68 -42.38 9.02
N SER A 210 -6.24 -41.22 9.47
CA SER A 210 -6.16 -40.74 10.86
C SER A 210 -6.12 -39.22 10.78
N GLY A 211 -7.14 -38.49 11.23
CA GLY A 211 -7.30 -38.12 12.63
C GLY A 211 -7.32 -36.59 12.67
N ILE A 212 -8.39 -36.04 13.25
CA ILE A 212 -8.69 -34.61 13.35
C ILE A 212 -7.67 -33.92 14.25
N MET A 213 -7.20 -32.73 13.84
CA MET A 213 -6.89 -31.63 14.77
C MET A 213 -7.47 -30.35 14.19
N PRO A 214 -8.36 -29.63 14.90
CA PRO A 214 -8.84 -28.34 14.44
C PRO A 214 -7.72 -27.32 14.67
N PHE A 215 -7.23 -26.69 13.62
CA PHE A 215 -6.39 -25.50 13.77
C PHE A 215 -7.29 -24.36 14.24
N SER A 216 -7.47 -24.24 15.56
CA SER A 216 -7.88 -22.99 16.18
C SER A 216 -6.65 -22.13 16.42
N SER A 217 -6.33 -21.26 15.49
CA SER A 217 -5.63 -20.02 15.83
C SER A 217 -6.16 -18.90 14.94
N LEU A 218 -7.32 -18.37 15.32
CA LEU A 218 -7.65 -16.98 15.01
C LEU A 218 -6.64 -16.10 15.78
N ARG A 219 -5.40 -16.05 15.28
CA ARG A 219 -4.43 -15.03 15.70
C ARG A 219 -4.95 -13.72 15.14
N LEU A 220 -5.42 -12.86 16.03
CA LEU A 220 -5.88 -11.51 15.73
C LEU A 220 -4.84 -10.83 14.82
N SER A 221 -5.24 -10.47 13.60
CA SER A 221 -4.36 -9.77 12.66
C SER A 221 -4.31 -8.29 13.04
N ARG A 222 -3.10 -7.74 13.25
CA ARG A 222 -2.89 -6.31 13.49
C ARG A 222 -2.51 -5.60 12.19
N MET A 223 -3.19 -4.50 11.89
CA MET A 223 -2.96 -3.68 10.69
C MET A 223 -2.49 -2.28 11.06
N MET A 224 -1.50 -1.74 10.36
CA MET A 224 -1.12 -0.33 10.51
C MET A 224 -1.65 0.48 9.32
N LEU A 225 -2.35 1.57 9.61
CA LEU A 225 -2.85 2.52 8.63
C LEU A 225 -2.07 3.83 8.77
N CYS A 226 -1.33 4.21 7.74
CA CYS A 226 -0.50 5.41 7.78
C CYS A 226 -0.95 6.42 6.74
N SER A 227 -1.35 7.59 7.22
CA SER A 227 -1.52 8.79 6.41
C SER A 227 -0.46 9.80 6.85
N ALA A 228 0.55 9.98 6.00
CA ALA A 228 1.69 10.83 6.32
C ALA A 228 1.85 11.90 5.23
N GLY A 229 1.90 13.17 5.66
CA GLY A 229 1.89 14.30 4.76
C GLY A 229 2.58 15.53 5.34
N PRO A 230 3.46 16.23 4.58
CA PRO A 230 4.05 17.48 5.03
C PRO A 230 2.98 18.58 5.20
N LEU A 231 3.16 19.41 6.24
CA LEU A 231 2.35 20.60 6.51
C LEU A 231 2.42 21.57 5.32
N TRP A 232 1.37 21.64 4.51
CA TRP A 232 1.11 22.81 3.68
C TRP A 232 -0.19 23.43 4.15
N ARG A 233 -0.10 24.68 4.63
CA ARG A 233 -1.28 25.47 5.01
C ARG A 233 -2.15 25.66 3.77
N ARG A 234 -3.44 25.35 3.91
CA ARG A 234 -4.48 25.90 3.04
C ARG A 234 -4.52 27.41 3.18
#